data_AF-A0A8T1RQ17-F1
#
_entry.id   AF-A0A8T1RQ17-F1
#
_cell.length_a   1.000
_cell.length_b   1.000
_cell.length_c   1.000
_cell.angle_alpha   90.00
_cell.angle_beta   90.00
_cell.angle_gamma   90.00
#
_symmetry.space_group_name_H-M   'P 1'
#
loop_
_entity.id
_entity.type
_entity.pdbx_description
1 polymer ?
#
loop_
_entity_poly.entity_id
_entity_poly.type
_entity_poly.pdbx_seq_one_letter_code
_entity_poly.pdbx_strand_id
1 'polypeptide(L)'
;MVRADIASGLRFLEGSDEGLVGKVAADHRWVILVSIIMRRIIAFFGKPMQWTGCAVDFFLNLLSLNGNLPGLLYNLLRGKFVLPQRDTETFISTIGHLDGRIDLYKGQSLLQEEVGDAVFRERSMRVEIENRNLMDLCIMASKLAYENAEVVKNIVLNHWKMHFVKFYDCWNDFQKEMSTQVFILCDKPKDANLILISFRGTEPFDADDWSTDFDYSWYEIPELGKVHMGFLEALGLGNRADVVSFQNHLQDQSSDPESPKKIPTDMVEMTAYYSVKSKLKSLLKEHKNAKFVVTGHSLGGALAILFPTVLVLHEEMETMQRLFCIYTFGQPRVGNKELCRFMEAHLNYPVPKYFRVVYCNDLVPRLPYDDKTFLYKHFGACLYYDSLYTEKNVDEEPNRNYFGLRYVIPAYLNAVWELIRSLTMGYTHGPEYKEGWFSTLLRVIGLALPGISAHCPTDYVNSVRLGKERIMQMSSF
;
A
#
# COMPACT_ATOMS: atom_id res chain seq x y z
N MET A 1 34.61 21.61 -0.35
CA MET A 1 35.61 21.01 -1.24
C MET A 1 36.27 19.85 -0.51
N VAL A 2 35.68 18.66 -0.64
CA VAL A 2 36.19 17.40 -0.06
C VAL A 2 36.17 16.40 -1.21
N ARG A 3 37.36 15.96 -1.64
CA ARG A 3 37.53 14.93 -2.66
C ARG A 3 37.01 13.62 -2.06
N ALA A 4 35.87 13.15 -2.53
CA ALA A 4 35.40 11.80 -2.25
C ALA A 4 36.32 10.81 -2.98
N ASP A 5 36.75 9.81 -2.23
CA ASP A 5 37.67 8.75 -2.66
C ASP A 5 36.98 7.86 -3.71
N ILE A 6 37.40 8.01 -4.97
CA ILE A 6 36.85 7.28 -6.14
C ILE A 6 37.20 5.78 -6.08
N ALA A 7 38.07 5.35 -5.15
CA ALA A 7 38.59 4.00 -5.10
C ALA A 7 37.66 2.97 -4.43
N SER A 8 36.66 3.35 -3.62
CA SER A 8 35.77 2.36 -2.97
C SER A 8 34.62 1.87 -3.85
N GLY A 9 34.25 2.63 -4.89
CA GLY A 9 33.22 2.25 -5.87
C GLY A 9 33.67 1.27 -6.95
N LEU A 10 34.95 0.87 -6.96
CA LEU A 10 35.58 0.09 -8.04
C LEU A 10 35.70 -1.42 -7.77
N ARG A 11 35.20 -1.92 -6.63
CA ARG A 11 35.11 -3.38 -6.37
C ARG A 11 33.74 -3.98 -6.75
N PHE A 12 33.05 -3.41 -7.76
CA PHE A 12 31.70 -3.86 -8.12
C PHE A 12 31.60 -4.66 -9.43
N LEU A 13 32.67 -4.85 -10.20
CA LEU A 13 32.56 -5.55 -11.48
C LEU A 13 33.85 -6.30 -11.82
N GLU A 14 33.91 -7.59 -11.50
CA GLU A 14 34.77 -8.53 -12.22
C GLU A 14 34.16 -9.94 -12.12
N GLY A 15 33.68 -10.44 -13.26
CA GLY A 15 32.97 -11.72 -13.38
C GLY A 15 32.44 -11.90 -14.81
N SER A 16 33.32 -12.42 -15.66
CA SER A 16 33.21 -12.82 -17.08
C SER A 16 31.83 -13.15 -17.68
N ASP A 17 31.37 -12.30 -18.63
CA ASP A 17 30.82 -12.67 -19.96
C ASP A 17 30.57 -11.38 -20.79
N GLU A 18 31.60 -10.95 -21.52
CA GLU A 18 31.83 -9.54 -21.91
C GLU A 18 30.89 -8.93 -22.97
N GLY A 19 30.04 -9.71 -23.64
CA GLY A 19 29.16 -9.19 -24.70
C GLY A 19 27.77 -8.74 -24.22
N LEU A 20 27.17 -9.49 -23.30
CA LEU A 20 25.80 -9.26 -22.82
C LEU A 20 25.78 -8.41 -21.54
N VAL A 21 26.77 -8.62 -20.67
CA VAL A 21 26.93 -7.92 -19.39
C VAL A 21 27.21 -6.42 -19.61
N GLY A 22 27.97 -6.07 -20.66
CA GLY A 22 28.27 -4.67 -20.98
C GLY A 22 27.03 -3.84 -21.35
N LYS A 23 26.07 -4.42 -22.08
CA LYS A 23 24.78 -3.75 -22.39
C LYS A 23 23.89 -3.65 -21.15
N VAL A 24 23.75 -4.72 -20.38
CA VAL A 24 22.94 -4.72 -19.14
C VAL A 24 23.50 -3.74 -18.10
N ALA A 25 24.82 -3.65 -17.96
CA ALA A 25 25.47 -2.70 -17.06
C ALA A 25 25.32 -1.24 -17.52
N ALA A 26 25.34 -0.98 -18.83
CA ALA A 26 25.06 0.34 -19.39
C ALA A 26 23.59 0.75 -19.20
N ASP A 27 22.66 -0.19 -19.41
CA ASP A 27 21.22 0.02 -19.22
C ASP A 27 20.88 0.27 -17.73
N HIS A 28 21.50 -0.46 -16.80
CA HIS A 28 21.36 -0.19 -15.35
C HIS A 28 21.87 1.20 -14.95
N ARG A 29 23.00 1.65 -15.50
CA ARG A 29 23.53 3.00 -15.23
C ARG A 29 22.59 4.08 -15.76
N TRP A 30 21.98 3.84 -16.92
CA TRP A 30 20.98 4.74 -17.49
C TRP A 30 19.73 4.82 -16.61
N VAL A 31 19.26 3.70 -16.09
CA VAL A 31 18.12 3.64 -15.16
C VAL A 31 18.37 4.44 -13.88
N ILE A 32 19.56 4.27 -13.27
CA ILE A 32 19.94 5.05 -12.08
C ILE A 32 20.00 6.55 -12.40
N LEU A 33 20.48 6.92 -13.59
CA LEU A 33 20.48 8.31 -14.03
C LEU A 33 19.06 8.86 -14.19
N VAL A 34 18.16 8.11 -14.81
CA VAL A 34 16.74 8.48 -14.97
C VAL A 34 16.05 8.61 -13.62
N SER A 35 16.28 7.68 -12.68
CA SER A 35 15.71 7.78 -11.33
C SER A 35 16.22 9.04 -10.62
N ILE A 36 17.52 9.34 -10.67
CA ILE A 36 18.09 10.55 -10.08
C ILE A 36 17.48 11.82 -10.70
N ILE A 37 17.30 11.86 -12.02
CA ILE A 37 16.67 13.00 -12.72
C ILE A 37 15.22 13.15 -12.28
N MET A 38 14.44 12.07 -12.28
CA MET A 38 13.03 12.09 -11.88
C MET A 38 12.88 12.55 -10.43
N ARG A 39 13.68 12.02 -9.49
CA ARG A 39 13.68 12.48 -8.10
C ARG A 39 14.04 13.95 -7.96
N ARG A 40 14.97 14.47 -8.76
CA ARG A 40 15.29 15.91 -8.75
C ARG A 40 14.13 16.76 -9.26
N ILE A 41 13.41 16.30 -10.27
CA ILE A 41 12.20 16.96 -10.78
C ILE A 41 11.11 16.94 -9.70
N ILE A 42 10.83 15.78 -9.11
CA ILE A 42 9.84 15.62 -8.04
C ILE A 42 10.18 16.51 -6.84
N ALA A 43 11.44 16.48 -6.37
CA ALA A 43 11.90 17.31 -5.25
C ALA A 43 11.80 18.82 -5.56
N PHE A 44 12.04 19.24 -6.80
CA PHE A 44 11.83 20.64 -7.21
C PHE A 44 10.37 21.08 -7.05
N PHE A 45 9.43 20.18 -7.30
CA PHE A 45 8.00 20.42 -7.10
C PHE A 45 7.51 20.09 -5.68
N GLY A 46 8.36 19.63 -4.77
CA GLY A 46 7.94 19.14 -3.45
C GLY A 46 7.18 20.16 -2.61
N LYS A 47 7.78 21.33 -2.33
CA LYS A 47 7.10 22.41 -1.60
C LYS A 47 5.82 22.90 -2.30
N PRO A 48 5.84 23.18 -3.64
CA PRO A 48 4.61 23.51 -4.37
C PRO A 48 3.50 22.45 -4.29
N MET A 49 3.85 21.17 -4.40
CA MET A 49 2.89 20.06 -4.28
C MET A 49 2.30 20.01 -2.88
N GLN A 50 3.13 20.05 -1.83
CA GLN A 50 2.67 20.07 -0.45
C GLN A 50 1.70 21.23 -0.16
N TRP A 51 2.00 22.45 -0.65
CA TRP A 51 1.08 23.59 -0.51
C TRP A 51 -0.22 23.41 -1.30
N THR A 52 -0.13 22.80 -2.48
CA THR A 52 -1.31 22.49 -3.30
C THR A 52 -2.20 21.47 -2.59
N GLY A 53 -1.63 20.40 -2.03
CA GLY A 53 -2.36 19.42 -1.23
C GLY A 53 -3.03 20.07 -0.02
N CYS A 54 -2.28 20.90 0.70
CA CYS A 54 -2.82 21.63 1.84
C CYS A 54 -4.03 22.51 1.48
N ALA A 55 -3.96 23.18 0.33
CA ALA A 55 -5.05 24.00 -0.19
C ALA A 55 -6.24 23.14 -0.63
N VAL A 56 -5.99 22.08 -1.40
CA VAL A 56 -7.02 21.16 -1.90
C VAL A 56 -7.79 20.54 -0.72
N ASP A 57 -7.10 19.95 0.27
CA ASP A 57 -7.75 19.39 1.46
C ASP A 57 -8.61 20.44 2.17
N PHE A 58 -8.07 21.65 2.36
CA PHE A 58 -8.80 22.72 3.02
C PHE A 58 -10.07 23.10 2.25
N PHE A 59 -9.99 23.29 0.93
CA PHE A 59 -11.14 23.63 0.10
C PHE A 59 -12.18 22.51 0.05
N LEU A 60 -11.75 21.25 -0.06
CA LEU A 60 -12.67 20.11 -0.07
C LEU A 60 -13.42 20.00 1.26
N ASN A 61 -12.72 20.11 2.40
CA ASN A 61 -13.36 20.11 3.71
C ASN A 61 -14.25 21.34 3.92
N LEU A 62 -13.84 22.51 3.43
CA LEU A 62 -14.62 23.73 3.52
C LEU A 62 -15.97 23.59 2.80
N LEU A 63 -15.96 23.02 1.59
CA LEU A 63 -17.18 22.75 0.84
C LEU A 63 -18.02 21.67 1.52
N SER A 64 -17.40 20.58 1.97
CA SER A 64 -18.10 19.45 2.59
C SER A 64 -18.84 19.86 3.88
N LEU A 65 -18.14 20.54 4.81
CA LEU A 65 -18.71 20.97 6.09
C LEU A 65 -19.80 22.04 5.96
N ASN A 66 -19.89 22.71 4.81
CA ASN A 66 -20.87 23.77 4.59
C ASN A 66 -21.94 23.43 3.54
N GLY A 67 -22.07 22.18 3.09
CA GLY A 67 -23.14 21.78 2.16
C GLY A 67 -22.87 22.18 0.70
N ASN A 68 -21.62 22.02 0.25
CA ASN A 68 -21.08 22.40 -1.06
C ASN A 68 -21.08 23.92 -1.29
N LEU A 69 -20.73 24.35 -2.51
CA LEU A 69 -20.57 25.77 -2.85
C LEU A 69 -21.84 26.62 -2.57
N PRO A 70 -23.06 26.19 -2.92
CA PRO A 70 -24.27 26.97 -2.58
C PRO A 70 -24.53 27.03 -1.08
N GLY A 71 -24.30 25.92 -0.36
CA GLY A 71 -24.45 25.86 1.09
C GLY A 71 -23.44 26.74 1.81
N LEU A 72 -22.20 26.81 1.32
CA LEU A 72 -21.15 27.69 1.83
C LEU A 72 -21.56 29.16 1.76
N LEU A 73 -22.04 29.61 0.60
CA LEU A 73 -22.54 30.98 0.42
C LEU A 73 -23.74 31.26 1.35
N TYR A 74 -24.65 30.30 1.47
CA TYR A 74 -25.81 30.42 2.34
C TYR A 74 -25.45 30.49 3.84
N ASN A 75 -24.51 29.67 4.30
CA ASN A 75 -24.05 29.65 5.69
C ASN A 75 -23.24 30.90 6.04
N LEU A 76 -22.46 31.42 5.09
CA LEU A 76 -21.74 32.68 5.23
C LEU A 76 -22.71 33.84 5.47
N LEU A 77 -23.79 33.93 4.68
CA LEU A 77 -24.82 34.96 4.83
C LEU A 77 -25.58 34.89 6.17
N ARG A 78 -25.68 33.69 6.77
CA ARG A 78 -26.35 33.48 8.07
C ARG A 78 -25.42 33.52 9.28
N GLY A 79 -24.12 33.73 9.09
CA GLY A 79 -23.13 33.64 10.16
C GLY A 79 -23.00 32.24 10.79
N LYS A 80 -23.41 31.18 10.06
CA LYS A 80 -23.35 29.76 10.49
C LYS A 80 -22.24 28.98 9.78
N PHE A 81 -21.27 29.70 9.23
CA PHE A 81 -20.13 29.13 8.54
C PHE A 81 -19.27 28.26 9.47
N VAL A 82 -18.86 27.09 8.98
CA VAL A 82 -17.97 26.18 9.69
C VAL A 82 -16.60 26.22 9.03
N LEU A 83 -15.57 26.64 9.78
CA LEU A 83 -14.19 26.61 9.32
C LEU A 83 -13.60 25.21 9.55
N PRO A 84 -13.02 24.56 8.52
CA PRO A 84 -12.29 23.31 8.70
C PRO A 84 -11.11 23.50 9.65
N GLN A 85 -10.96 22.60 10.61
CA GLN A 85 -9.81 22.54 11.49
C GLN A 85 -9.05 21.25 11.19
N ARG A 86 -7.74 21.36 10.92
CA ARG A 86 -6.91 20.16 10.77
C ARG A 86 -6.88 19.39 12.10
N ASP A 87 -6.65 18.09 12.01
CA ASP A 87 -6.53 17.17 13.17
C ASP A 87 -7.82 16.97 13.99
N THR A 88 -8.99 17.27 13.41
CA THR A 88 -10.28 16.89 13.98
C THR A 88 -10.86 15.66 13.30
N GLU A 89 -11.80 14.99 13.97
CA GLU A 89 -12.60 13.87 13.44
C GLU A 89 -13.50 14.24 12.24
N THR A 90 -13.60 15.53 11.90
CA THR A 90 -14.42 16.07 10.81
C THR A 90 -13.61 16.52 9.60
N PHE A 91 -12.27 16.56 9.71
CA PHE A 91 -11.37 16.94 8.62
C PHE A 91 -10.84 15.69 7.94
N ILE A 92 -11.33 15.39 6.74
CA ILE A 92 -10.95 14.19 6.00
C ILE A 92 -9.95 14.50 4.88
N SER A 93 -9.13 13.53 4.51
CA SER A 93 -8.13 13.63 3.46
C SER A 93 -8.76 13.79 2.07
N THR A 94 -7.95 14.22 1.09
CA THR A 94 -8.30 14.15 -0.34
C THR A 94 -8.83 12.76 -0.74
N ILE A 95 -8.28 11.66 -0.19
CA ILE A 95 -8.75 10.29 -0.46
C ILE A 95 -10.15 10.06 0.11
N GLY A 96 -10.44 10.56 1.32
CA GLY A 96 -11.77 10.53 1.92
C GLY A 96 -12.82 11.28 1.09
N HIS A 97 -12.43 12.36 0.41
CA HIS A 97 -13.30 13.09 -0.52
C HIS A 97 -13.51 12.38 -1.88
N LEU A 98 -12.62 11.47 -2.28
CA LEU A 98 -12.81 10.62 -3.47
C LEU A 98 -13.82 9.50 -3.21
N ASP A 99 -13.83 8.95 -2.00
CA ASP A 99 -14.76 7.91 -1.58
C ASP A 99 -15.16 8.03 -0.10
N GLY A 100 -16.28 8.70 0.14
CA GLY A 100 -16.84 8.94 1.46
C GLY A 100 -17.50 7.73 2.14
N ARG A 101 -17.48 6.52 1.53
CA ARG A 101 -18.03 5.32 2.19
C ARG A 101 -17.17 4.95 3.38
N ILE A 102 -17.77 4.81 4.55
CA ILE A 102 -17.08 4.37 5.78
C ILE A 102 -17.61 3.03 6.29
N ASP A 103 -18.81 2.62 5.87
CA ASP A 103 -19.41 1.37 6.33
C ASP A 103 -18.69 0.16 5.75
N LEU A 104 -18.44 -0.84 6.60
CA LEU A 104 -17.99 -2.17 6.19
C LEU A 104 -19.10 -2.89 5.40
N TYR A 105 -18.68 -3.74 4.48
CA TYR A 105 -19.59 -4.53 3.65
C TYR A 105 -20.46 -5.45 4.53
N LYS A 106 -21.78 -5.32 4.38
CA LYS A 106 -22.78 -6.14 5.09
C LYS A 106 -23.05 -7.46 4.36
N GLY A 107 -21.99 -8.12 3.87
CA GLY A 107 -22.07 -9.53 3.49
C GLY A 107 -22.41 -10.37 4.73
N GLN A 108 -22.91 -11.60 4.55
CA GLN A 108 -23.25 -12.50 5.67
C GLN A 108 -22.19 -12.43 6.78
N SER A 109 -22.65 -12.03 7.97
CA SER A 109 -21.88 -11.64 9.16
C SER A 109 -20.66 -12.53 9.43
N LEU A 110 -19.49 -11.92 9.62
CA LEU A 110 -18.25 -12.58 10.05
C LEU A 110 -18.34 -13.23 11.45
N LEU A 111 -19.38 -12.96 12.24
CA LEU A 111 -19.33 -13.20 13.69
C LEU A 111 -20.63 -13.76 14.27
N GLN A 112 -21.34 -14.61 13.51
CA GLN A 112 -22.45 -15.35 14.08
C GLN A 112 -22.48 -16.79 13.58
N GLU A 113 -21.60 -17.63 14.12
CA GLU A 113 -21.88 -19.05 14.34
C GLU A 113 -20.86 -19.63 15.34
N GLU A 114 -21.30 -19.75 16.60
CA GLU A 114 -20.73 -20.69 17.55
C GLU A 114 -21.10 -22.13 17.11
N VAL A 115 -20.21 -22.88 16.45
CA VAL A 115 -20.29 -24.36 16.48
C VAL A 115 -18.91 -24.98 16.28
N GLY A 116 -18.44 -25.65 17.33
CA GLY A 116 -18.04 -27.06 17.28
C GLY A 116 -16.80 -27.46 16.48
N ASP A 117 -15.86 -28.02 17.23
CA ASP A 117 -14.77 -28.88 16.77
C ASP A 117 -15.24 -29.94 15.75
N ALA A 118 -14.34 -30.32 14.84
CA ALA A 118 -14.49 -31.27 13.73
C ALA A 118 -15.16 -30.75 12.43
N VAL A 119 -14.32 -30.43 11.42
CA VAL A 119 -14.25 -31.07 10.08
C VAL A 119 -13.46 -30.14 9.15
N PHE A 120 -12.15 -30.35 9.13
CA PHE A 120 -11.16 -29.60 8.34
C PHE A 120 -11.15 -29.98 6.83
N ARG A 121 -12.29 -30.43 6.27
CA ARG A 121 -12.34 -31.11 4.95
C ARG A 121 -13.35 -30.60 3.93
N GLU A 122 -13.96 -29.43 4.11
CA GLU A 122 -14.79 -28.75 3.09
C GLU A 122 -14.29 -27.31 2.82
N ARG A 123 -12.98 -27.20 2.55
CA ARG A 123 -12.21 -25.95 2.66
C ARG A 123 -12.14 -25.09 1.39
N SER A 124 -12.90 -25.39 0.33
CA SER A 124 -12.87 -24.60 -0.91
C SER A 124 -13.97 -23.54 -0.99
N MET A 125 -15.18 -23.79 -0.47
CA MET A 125 -16.32 -22.87 -0.67
C MET A 125 -16.56 -21.91 0.52
N ARG A 126 -16.25 -22.32 1.76
CA ARG A 126 -16.31 -21.42 2.94
C ARG A 126 -15.20 -20.36 2.95
N VAL A 127 -14.08 -20.64 2.26
CA VAL A 127 -12.93 -19.72 2.16
C VAL A 127 -13.25 -18.50 1.28
N GLU A 128 -14.16 -18.60 0.31
CA GLU A 128 -14.46 -17.47 -0.61
C GLU A 128 -15.32 -16.37 0.04
N ILE A 129 -16.32 -16.74 0.86
CA ILE A 129 -17.23 -15.78 1.52
C ILE A 129 -16.59 -15.09 2.73
N GLU A 130 -15.86 -15.83 3.57
CA GLU A 130 -15.09 -15.24 4.69
C GLU A 130 -13.96 -14.32 4.18
N ASN A 131 -13.38 -14.65 3.03
CA ASN A 131 -12.31 -13.86 2.41
C ASN A 131 -12.82 -12.48 1.96
N ARG A 132 -14.01 -12.39 1.33
CA ARG A 132 -14.49 -11.11 0.81
C ARG A 132 -14.77 -10.07 1.91
N ASN A 133 -15.35 -10.49 3.04
CA ASN A 133 -15.57 -9.57 4.17
C ASN A 133 -14.24 -9.09 4.78
N LEU A 134 -13.25 -9.99 4.89
CA LEU A 134 -11.92 -9.62 5.38
C LEU A 134 -11.18 -8.72 4.39
N MET A 135 -11.28 -9.02 3.09
CA MET A 135 -10.72 -8.20 2.01
C MET A 135 -11.37 -6.81 2.01
N ASP A 136 -12.68 -6.72 2.27
CA ASP A 136 -13.39 -5.44 2.46
C ASP A 136 -12.85 -4.66 3.65
N LEU A 137 -12.73 -5.32 4.81
CA LEU A 137 -12.09 -4.70 5.99
C LEU A 137 -10.67 -4.21 5.67
N CYS A 138 -9.90 -4.96 4.90
CA CYS A 138 -8.54 -4.60 4.51
C CYS A 138 -8.49 -3.40 3.56
N ILE A 139 -9.34 -3.33 2.52
CA ILE A 139 -9.38 -2.15 1.64
C ILE A 139 -9.93 -0.92 2.37
N MET A 140 -10.94 -1.11 3.21
CA MET A 140 -11.50 -0.02 4.02
C MET A 140 -10.47 0.52 5.02
N ALA A 141 -9.69 -0.36 5.64
CA ALA A 141 -8.57 0.04 6.50
C ALA A 141 -7.44 0.73 5.70
N SER A 142 -7.08 0.19 4.54
CA SER A 142 -6.08 0.79 3.64
C SER A 142 -6.48 2.19 3.19
N LYS A 143 -7.76 2.42 2.92
CA LYS A 143 -8.32 3.74 2.62
C LYS A 143 -8.32 4.65 3.85
N LEU A 144 -8.73 4.12 5.00
CA LEU A 144 -8.77 4.87 6.26
C LEU A 144 -7.38 5.31 6.73
N ALA A 145 -6.32 4.61 6.34
CA ALA A 145 -4.95 4.95 6.72
C ALA A 145 -4.48 6.32 6.21
N TYR A 146 -5.13 6.89 5.19
CA TYR A 146 -4.87 8.25 4.69
C TYR A 146 -5.46 9.35 5.58
N GLU A 147 -6.35 8.99 6.50
CA GLU A 147 -7.01 9.94 7.39
C GLU A 147 -6.17 10.25 8.62
N ASN A 148 -6.45 11.39 9.25
CA ASN A 148 -5.80 11.77 10.50
C ASN A 148 -6.23 10.84 11.67
N ALA A 149 -5.42 10.81 12.73
CA ALA A 149 -5.61 9.90 13.86
C ALA A 149 -7.01 9.98 14.53
N GLU A 150 -7.62 11.16 14.62
CA GLU A 150 -8.94 11.32 15.23
C GLU A 150 -10.06 10.78 14.33
N VAL A 151 -9.96 10.97 13.00
CA VAL A 151 -10.89 10.34 12.04
C VAL A 151 -10.78 8.82 12.10
N VAL A 152 -9.56 8.28 12.08
CA VAL A 152 -9.31 6.83 12.19
C VAL A 152 -9.93 6.27 13.46
N LYS A 153 -9.63 6.88 14.60
CA LYS A 153 -10.14 6.48 15.91
C LYS A 153 -11.67 6.54 15.97
N ASN A 154 -12.27 7.62 15.48
CA ASN A 154 -13.73 7.79 15.44
C ASN A 154 -14.39 6.69 14.59
N ILE A 155 -13.89 6.42 13.39
CA ILE A 155 -14.45 5.39 12.50
C ILE A 155 -14.31 4.00 13.13
N VAL A 156 -13.12 3.63 13.63
CA VAL A 156 -12.89 2.30 14.20
C VAL A 156 -13.77 2.06 15.44
N LEU A 157 -13.83 3.02 16.37
CA LEU A 157 -14.59 2.87 17.61
C LEU A 157 -16.10 3.01 17.39
N ASN A 158 -16.52 4.08 16.70
CA ASN A 158 -17.92 4.48 16.67
C ASN A 158 -18.68 3.89 15.48
N HIS A 159 -18.02 3.65 14.34
CA HIS A 159 -18.67 3.10 13.15
C HIS A 159 -18.45 1.60 13.02
N TRP A 160 -17.21 1.13 13.09
CA TRP A 160 -16.90 -0.31 12.93
C TRP A 160 -17.11 -1.12 14.20
N LYS A 161 -17.24 -0.45 15.35
CA LYS A 161 -17.40 -1.08 16.67
C LYS A 161 -16.25 -2.03 17.01
N MET A 162 -15.05 -1.68 16.56
CA MET A 162 -13.79 -2.39 16.80
C MET A 162 -12.93 -1.64 17.81
N HIS A 163 -11.86 -2.26 18.28
CA HIS A 163 -10.94 -1.63 19.22
C HIS A 163 -9.81 -0.92 18.48
N PHE A 164 -9.82 0.42 18.52
CA PHE A 164 -8.69 1.21 18.07
C PHE A 164 -7.52 1.05 19.05
N VAL A 165 -6.38 0.58 18.55
CA VAL A 165 -5.19 0.35 19.39
C VAL A 165 -4.31 1.59 19.40
N LYS A 166 -3.79 1.98 18.22
CA LYS A 166 -2.89 3.13 18.09
C LYS A 166 -2.73 3.56 16.63
N PHE A 167 -2.58 4.85 16.43
CA PHE A 167 -2.06 5.45 15.21
C PHE A 167 -0.60 5.85 15.45
N TYR A 168 0.27 5.53 14.52
CA TYR A 168 1.67 5.88 14.53
C TYR A 168 1.94 6.79 13.35
N ASP A 169 2.63 7.88 13.65
CA ASP A 169 3.43 8.62 12.71
C ASP A 169 4.88 8.25 13.04
N CYS A 170 5.66 7.76 12.08
CA CYS A 170 6.96 7.13 12.31
C CYS A 170 8.09 7.87 11.61
N TRP A 171 9.27 7.84 12.24
CA TRP A 171 10.47 8.50 11.76
C TRP A 171 11.03 7.81 10.50
N ASN A 172 11.30 8.60 9.46
CA ASN A 172 12.06 8.20 8.29
C ASN A 172 13.44 8.87 8.31
N ASP A 173 14.49 8.07 8.47
CA ASP A 173 15.84 8.61 8.63
C ASP A 173 16.41 9.23 7.34
N PHE A 174 15.93 8.82 6.16
CA PHE A 174 16.36 9.41 4.90
C PHE A 174 15.74 10.80 4.68
N GLN A 175 14.44 10.94 4.90
CA GLN A 175 13.70 12.20 4.74
C GLN A 175 13.90 13.17 5.93
N LYS A 176 14.32 12.66 7.10
CA LYS A 176 14.49 13.41 8.35
C LYS A 176 13.19 14.03 8.87
N GLU A 177 12.09 13.30 8.72
CA GLU A 177 10.76 13.69 9.17
C GLU A 177 9.90 12.48 9.56
N MET A 178 8.72 12.76 10.09
CA MET A 178 7.70 11.77 10.41
C MET A 178 6.79 11.63 9.19
N SER A 179 6.95 10.56 8.42
CA SER A 179 6.29 10.40 7.12
C SER A 179 5.60 9.05 6.95
N THR A 180 6.07 8.01 7.65
CA THR A 180 5.45 6.69 7.55
C THR A 180 4.34 6.54 8.57
N GLN A 181 3.10 6.52 8.08
CA GLN A 181 1.93 6.38 8.92
C GLN A 181 1.37 4.96 8.89
N VAL A 182 0.99 4.47 10.07
CA VAL A 182 0.40 3.14 10.25
C VAL A 182 -0.54 3.15 11.45
N PHE A 183 -1.69 2.50 11.32
CA PHE A 183 -2.55 2.27 12.48
C PHE A 183 -2.80 0.78 12.71
N ILE A 184 -3.09 0.47 13.96
CA ILE A 184 -3.40 -0.87 14.43
C ILE A 184 -4.79 -0.85 15.07
N LEU A 185 -5.59 -1.86 14.75
CA LEU A 185 -6.85 -2.15 15.45
C LEU A 185 -6.94 -3.63 15.83
N CYS A 186 -7.81 -3.92 16.78
CA CYS A 186 -8.25 -5.27 17.10
C CYS A 186 -9.76 -5.40 16.87
N ASP A 187 -10.25 -6.60 16.58
CA ASP A 187 -11.71 -6.84 16.53
C ASP A 187 -12.38 -6.58 17.89
N LYS A 188 -11.66 -6.82 19.00
CA LYS A 188 -12.13 -6.63 20.38
C LYS A 188 -11.02 -6.07 21.28
N PRO A 189 -11.38 -5.39 22.39
CA PRO A 189 -10.41 -4.86 23.35
C PRO A 189 -9.77 -5.92 24.25
N LYS A 190 -10.43 -7.08 24.44
CA LYS A 190 -9.93 -8.21 25.23
C LYS A 190 -10.18 -9.49 24.44
N ASP A 191 -9.28 -10.46 24.59
CA ASP A 191 -9.35 -11.75 23.91
C ASP A 191 -9.67 -11.63 22.41
N ALA A 192 -9.00 -10.68 21.75
CA ALA A 192 -9.15 -10.44 20.32
C ALA A 192 -8.81 -11.69 19.51
N ASN A 193 -9.52 -11.87 18.39
CA ASN A 193 -9.22 -12.91 17.40
C ASN A 193 -8.44 -12.36 16.21
N LEU A 194 -8.52 -11.05 15.97
CA LEU A 194 -7.91 -10.39 14.83
C LEU A 194 -7.21 -9.10 15.27
N ILE A 195 -5.96 -8.96 14.85
CA ILE A 195 -5.19 -7.71 14.86
C ILE A 195 -5.01 -7.28 13.41
N LEU A 196 -5.39 -6.06 13.05
CA LEU A 196 -5.17 -5.52 11.70
C LEU A 196 -4.15 -4.39 11.78
N ILE A 197 -3.13 -4.47 10.92
CA ILE A 197 -2.10 -3.44 10.73
C ILE A 197 -2.31 -2.85 9.33
N SER A 198 -2.53 -1.54 9.25
CA SER A 198 -2.77 -0.85 7.99
C SER A 198 -1.75 0.26 7.78
N PHE A 199 -0.88 0.09 6.78
CA PHE A 199 0.07 1.12 6.36
C PHE A 199 -0.59 2.09 5.38
N ARG A 200 -0.35 3.39 5.58
CA ARG A 200 -0.73 4.42 4.63
C ARG A 200 0.14 4.32 3.38
N GLY A 201 -0.44 4.64 2.24
CA GLY A 201 0.34 4.88 1.02
C GLY A 201 0.60 6.35 0.76
N THR A 202 0.95 6.62 -0.48
CA THR A 202 1.40 7.92 -0.97
C THR A 202 0.27 8.94 -1.03
N GLU A 203 0.43 10.10 -0.38
CA GLU A 203 -0.52 11.20 -0.56
C GLU A 203 -0.43 11.74 -2.00
N PRO A 204 -1.56 12.11 -2.66
CA PRO A 204 -1.54 12.61 -4.03
C PRO A 204 -0.66 13.84 -4.27
N PHE A 205 -0.34 14.57 -3.19
CA PHE A 205 0.43 15.81 -3.21
C PHE A 205 1.72 15.74 -2.37
N ASP A 206 2.16 14.54 -2.00
CA ASP A 206 3.41 14.31 -1.28
C ASP A 206 4.51 13.87 -2.26
N ALA A 207 5.41 14.79 -2.58
CA ALA A 207 6.47 14.52 -3.54
C ALA A 207 7.49 13.50 -3.02
N ASP A 208 7.69 13.39 -1.70
CA ASP A 208 8.68 12.49 -1.13
C ASP A 208 8.18 11.03 -1.15
N ASP A 209 6.87 10.84 -0.93
CA ASP A 209 6.20 9.56 -1.18
C ASP A 209 6.28 9.15 -2.67
N TRP A 210 5.99 10.08 -3.60
CA TRP A 210 6.11 9.79 -5.04
C TRP A 210 7.56 9.48 -5.44
N SER A 211 8.53 10.24 -4.92
CA SER A 211 9.96 10.01 -5.17
C SER A 211 10.38 8.60 -4.74
N THR A 212 9.76 8.08 -3.68
CA THR A 212 9.94 6.70 -3.21
C THR A 212 9.37 5.71 -4.22
N ASP A 213 8.15 5.89 -4.70
CA ASP A 213 7.50 4.98 -5.66
C ASP A 213 8.17 4.93 -7.04
N PHE A 214 8.81 6.03 -7.46
CA PHE A 214 9.56 6.14 -8.72
C PHE A 214 11.07 5.91 -8.56
N ASP A 215 11.53 5.53 -7.37
CA ASP A 215 12.88 5.05 -7.22
C ASP A 215 13.02 3.68 -7.90
N TYR A 216 14.15 3.47 -8.56
CA TYR A 216 14.46 2.19 -9.21
C TYR A 216 15.70 1.54 -8.58
N SER A 217 16.14 2.08 -7.45
CA SER A 217 17.29 1.61 -6.70
C SER A 217 16.90 0.43 -5.82
N TRP A 218 17.74 -0.59 -5.82
CA TRP A 218 17.63 -1.73 -4.92
C TRP A 218 18.79 -1.80 -3.93
N TYR A 219 18.52 -2.40 -2.78
CA TYR A 219 19.51 -2.86 -1.83
C TYR A 219 19.55 -4.40 -1.87
N GLU A 220 20.73 -4.99 -1.95
CA GLU A 220 20.90 -6.45 -1.97
C GLU A 220 21.16 -6.95 -0.56
N ILE A 221 20.28 -7.84 -0.11
CA ILE A 221 20.33 -8.46 1.22
C ILE A 221 20.79 -9.91 1.01
N PRO A 222 21.88 -10.36 1.65
CA PRO A 222 22.36 -11.73 1.52
C PRO A 222 21.25 -12.75 1.78
N GLU A 223 21.17 -13.80 0.96
CA GLU A 223 20.18 -14.90 1.02
C GLU A 223 18.71 -14.52 0.75
N LEU A 224 18.35 -13.25 0.93
CA LEU A 224 17.01 -12.73 0.66
C LEU A 224 16.87 -12.23 -0.78
N GLY A 225 17.90 -11.60 -1.36
CA GLY A 225 17.88 -11.02 -2.69
C GLY A 225 17.79 -9.49 -2.70
N LYS A 226 17.35 -8.92 -3.82
CA LYS A 226 17.27 -7.46 -4.02
C LYS A 226 15.92 -6.92 -3.65
N VAL A 227 15.90 -5.88 -2.82
CA VAL A 227 14.70 -5.22 -2.30
C VAL A 227 14.72 -3.73 -2.67
N HIS A 228 13.55 -3.16 -2.93
CA HIS A 228 13.39 -1.75 -3.25
C HIS A 228 13.90 -0.84 -2.11
N MET A 229 14.91 -0.01 -2.39
CA MET A 229 15.62 0.75 -1.36
C MET A 229 14.73 1.80 -0.69
N GLY A 230 13.92 2.54 -1.47
CA GLY A 230 13.02 3.54 -0.92
C GLY A 230 11.95 2.94 0.03
N PHE A 231 11.53 1.69 -0.21
CA PHE A 231 10.54 1.05 0.67
C PHE A 231 11.18 0.55 1.98
N LEU A 232 12.46 0.16 1.95
CA LEU A 232 13.23 -0.11 3.17
C LEU A 232 13.40 1.15 4.02
N GLU A 233 13.66 2.30 3.39
CA GLU A 233 13.77 3.59 4.08
C GLU A 233 12.44 4.01 4.69
N ALA A 234 11.34 3.89 3.95
CA ALA A 234 10.00 4.17 4.46
C ALA A 234 9.62 3.25 5.63
N LEU A 235 10.01 1.98 5.60
CA LEU A 235 9.82 1.08 6.75
C LEU A 235 10.79 1.39 7.92
N GLY A 236 11.76 2.27 7.69
CA GLY A 236 12.75 2.74 8.66
C GLY A 236 13.89 1.76 8.93
N LEU A 237 14.30 1.01 7.91
CA LEU A 237 15.33 -0.03 7.98
C LEU A 237 16.69 0.43 7.46
N GLY A 238 16.87 1.72 7.23
CA GLY A 238 18.15 2.31 6.84
C GLY A 238 17.99 3.60 6.05
N ASN A 239 19.11 4.06 5.52
CA ASN A 239 19.26 5.33 4.85
C ASN A 239 20.30 5.18 3.73
N ARG A 240 19.93 5.49 2.48
CA ARG A 240 20.85 5.44 1.33
C ARG A 240 22.07 6.34 1.43
N ALA A 241 22.02 7.40 2.23
CA ALA A 241 23.17 8.27 2.49
C ALA A 241 24.19 7.62 3.44
N ASP A 242 23.77 6.63 4.24
CA ASP A 242 24.63 5.81 5.09
C ASP A 242 24.27 4.32 4.93
N VAL A 243 24.79 3.70 3.87
CA VAL A 243 24.44 2.32 3.48
C VAL A 243 24.72 1.29 4.59
N VAL A 244 25.64 1.60 5.51
CA VAL A 244 25.93 0.76 6.68
C VAL A 244 24.72 0.66 7.61
N SER A 245 23.85 1.68 7.63
CA SER A 245 22.61 1.63 8.39
C SER A 245 21.68 0.51 7.94
N PHE A 246 21.63 0.16 6.65
CA PHE A 246 20.84 -1.00 6.20
C PHE A 246 21.41 -2.30 6.77
N GLN A 247 22.73 -2.46 6.77
CA GLN A 247 23.37 -3.64 7.36
C GLN A 247 23.02 -3.77 8.84
N ASN A 248 23.15 -2.67 9.59
CA ASN A 248 22.89 -2.65 11.03
C ASN A 248 21.44 -3.02 11.40
N HIS A 249 20.44 -2.58 10.61
CA HIS A 249 19.04 -2.87 10.91
C HIS A 249 18.56 -4.21 10.33
N LEU A 250 19.14 -4.69 9.23
CA LEU A 250 18.69 -5.90 8.54
C LEU A 250 19.43 -7.16 9.01
N GLN A 251 20.69 -7.04 9.42
CA GLN A 251 21.49 -8.16 9.94
C GLN A 251 21.40 -8.23 11.47
N ASP A 252 20.21 -8.20 12.05
CA ASP A 252 20.00 -8.24 13.52
C ASP A 252 20.44 -9.59 14.12
N GLN A 253 21.74 -9.87 14.08
CA GLN A 253 22.44 -10.74 15.00
C GLN A 253 22.71 -9.90 16.24
N SER A 254 21.83 -10.04 17.21
CA SER A 254 22.03 -9.58 18.56
C SER A 254 23.33 -10.16 19.15
N SER A 255 24.49 -9.49 19.00
CA SER A 255 25.71 -9.77 19.80
C SER A 255 26.95 -8.90 19.48
N ASP A 256 26.83 -7.61 19.14
CA ASP A 256 28.00 -6.72 19.29
C ASP A 256 27.67 -5.34 19.89
N PRO A 257 27.85 -5.17 21.22
CA PRO A 257 27.64 -3.90 21.90
C PRO A 257 28.67 -2.81 21.55
N GLU A 258 29.73 -3.12 20.79
CA GLU A 258 30.77 -2.15 20.41
C GLU A 258 30.52 -1.47 19.05
N SER A 259 29.49 -1.85 18.31
CA SER A 259 29.15 -1.16 17.07
C SER A 259 28.62 0.27 17.35
N PRO A 260 29.24 1.34 16.81
CA PRO A 260 28.76 2.70 17.04
C PRO A 260 27.41 2.88 16.33
N LYS A 261 26.30 2.77 17.08
CA LYS A 261 24.98 3.18 16.61
C LYS A 261 25.00 4.68 16.38
N LYS A 262 25.11 5.08 15.10
CA LYS A 262 25.11 6.51 14.70
C LYS A 262 23.76 7.19 14.87
N ILE A 263 22.67 6.41 14.92
CA ILE A 263 21.31 6.92 15.15
C ILE A 263 21.00 6.73 16.64
N PRO A 264 20.48 7.76 17.35
CA PRO A 264 20.03 7.59 18.73
C PRO A 264 19.05 6.41 18.84
N THR A 265 19.25 5.52 19.81
CA THR A 265 18.40 4.33 20.03
C THR A 265 16.91 4.69 20.03
N ASP A 266 16.56 5.83 20.65
CA ASP A 266 15.19 6.34 20.73
C ASP A 266 14.57 6.61 19.34
N MET A 267 15.35 7.11 18.37
CA MET A 267 14.86 7.38 17.01
C MET A 267 14.69 6.10 16.19
N VAL A 268 15.54 5.09 16.41
CA VAL A 268 15.38 3.77 15.78
C VAL A 268 14.09 3.11 16.25
N GLU A 269 13.77 3.20 17.54
CA GLU A 269 12.51 2.68 18.10
C GLU A 269 11.26 3.39 17.54
N MET A 270 11.40 4.65 17.08
CA MET A 270 10.33 5.43 16.45
C MET A 270 10.09 5.11 14.96
N THR A 271 10.91 4.25 14.35
CA THR A 271 10.70 3.82 12.97
C THR A 271 9.49 2.88 12.85
N ALA A 272 8.91 2.81 11.65
CA ALA A 272 7.70 2.04 11.39
C ALA A 272 7.88 0.55 11.71
N TYR A 273 8.98 -0.07 11.29
CA TYR A 273 9.24 -1.49 11.58
C TYR A 273 9.27 -1.78 13.07
N TYR A 274 10.14 -1.10 13.84
CA TYR A 274 10.34 -1.42 15.25
C TYR A 274 9.11 -1.05 16.10
N SER A 275 8.46 0.08 15.82
CA SER A 275 7.22 0.49 16.48
C SER A 275 6.09 -0.53 16.29
N VAL A 276 5.86 -1.00 15.05
CA VAL A 276 4.82 -1.98 14.74
C VAL A 276 5.19 -3.36 15.27
N LYS A 277 6.44 -3.82 15.11
CA LYS A 277 6.92 -5.11 15.64
C LYS A 277 6.73 -5.20 17.15
N SER A 278 7.17 -4.18 17.88
CA SER A 278 7.06 -4.13 19.35
C SER A 278 5.60 -4.18 19.80
N LYS A 279 4.73 -3.38 19.17
CA LYS A 279 3.31 -3.37 19.53
C LYS A 279 2.60 -4.67 19.17
N LEU A 280 2.87 -5.24 17.99
CA LEU A 280 2.32 -6.51 17.56
C LEU A 280 2.69 -7.63 18.54
N LYS A 281 3.96 -7.73 18.95
CA LYS A 281 4.41 -8.72 19.95
C LYS A 281 3.69 -8.54 21.29
N SER A 282 3.49 -7.31 21.73
CA SER A 282 2.69 -7.03 22.95
C SER A 282 1.24 -7.50 22.80
N LEU A 283 0.59 -7.20 21.67
CA LEU A 283 -0.80 -7.58 21.42
C LEU A 283 -0.98 -9.10 21.29
N LEU A 284 -0.04 -9.80 20.66
CA LEU A 284 -0.10 -11.27 20.53
C LEU A 284 0.08 -11.98 21.88
N LYS A 285 0.82 -11.37 22.81
CA LYS A 285 0.93 -11.85 24.21
C LYS A 285 -0.37 -11.60 24.98
N GLU A 286 -0.99 -10.44 24.80
CA GLU A 286 -2.25 -10.06 25.42
C GLU A 286 -3.43 -10.89 24.90
N HIS A 287 -3.50 -11.07 23.58
CA HIS A 287 -4.56 -11.79 22.89
C HIS A 287 -4.03 -13.13 22.38
N LYS A 288 -3.98 -14.13 23.27
CA LYS A 288 -3.36 -15.43 23.02
C LYS A 288 -3.92 -16.20 21.82
N ASN A 289 -5.11 -15.88 21.34
CA ASN A 289 -5.73 -16.50 20.15
C ASN A 289 -5.72 -15.61 18.90
N ALA A 290 -5.33 -14.33 19.02
CA ALA A 290 -5.36 -13.39 17.91
C ALA A 290 -4.42 -13.79 16.76
N LYS A 291 -4.92 -13.79 15.54
CA LYS A 291 -4.05 -13.74 14.37
C LYS A 291 -3.94 -12.31 13.88
N PHE A 292 -2.90 -12.01 13.12
CA PHE A 292 -2.75 -10.67 12.55
C PHE A 292 -2.85 -10.67 11.02
N VAL A 293 -3.34 -9.55 10.50
CA VAL A 293 -3.43 -9.24 9.09
C VAL A 293 -2.68 -7.94 8.84
N VAL A 294 -1.97 -7.90 7.72
CA VAL A 294 -1.27 -6.69 7.27
C VAL A 294 -1.88 -6.23 5.96
N THR A 295 -2.14 -4.94 5.83
CA THR A 295 -2.73 -4.37 4.62
C THR A 295 -2.21 -2.98 4.31
N GLY A 296 -2.46 -2.54 3.08
CA GLY A 296 -2.14 -1.22 2.60
C GLY A 296 -2.45 -1.05 1.12
N HIS A 297 -2.58 0.21 0.72
CA HIS A 297 -2.78 0.63 -0.67
C HIS A 297 -1.53 1.34 -1.19
N SER A 298 -1.16 1.16 -2.46
CA SER A 298 -0.01 1.82 -3.08
C SER A 298 1.31 1.52 -2.33
N LEU A 299 2.12 2.54 -1.99
CA LEU A 299 3.27 2.44 -1.08
C LEU A 299 2.95 1.65 0.20
N GLY A 300 1.77 1.88 0.79
CA GLY A 300 1.32 1.16 1.98
C GLY A 300 1.19 -0.35 1.74
N GLY A 301 0.83 -0.76 0.53
CA GLY A 301 0.84 -2.17 0.13
C GLY A 301 2.28 -2.72 0.10
N ALA A 302 3.24 -1.95 -0.38
CA ALA A 302 4.64 -2.37 -0.40
C ALA A 302 5.19 -2.56 1.03
N LEU A 303 4.87 -1.63 1.93
CA LEU A 303 5.21 -1.76 3.35
C LEU A 303 4.50 -2.95 4.01
N ALA A 304 3.25 -3.23 3.62
CA ALA A 304 2.47 -4.34 4.15
C ALA A 304 3.07 -5.72 3.86
N ILE A 305 3.74 -5.91 2.72
CA ILE A 305 4.48 -7.15 2.42
C ILE A 305 5.91 -7.12 2.97
N LEU A 306 6.59 -5.96 2.98
CA LEU A 306 7.95 -5.87 3.52
C LEU A 306 8.01 -6.04 5.04
N PHE A 307 6.99 -5.59 5.78
CA PHE A 307 6.93 -5.80 7.22
C PHE A 307 7.08 -7.29 7.62
N PRO A 308 6.25 -8.23 7.13
CA PRO A 308 6.43 -9.65 7.41
C PRO A 308 7.69 -10.24 6.77
N THR A 309 8.19 -9.71 5.64
CA THR A 309 9.50 -10.11 5.11
C THR A 309 10.61 -9.86 6.12
N VAL A 310 10.61 -8.70 6.76
CA VAL A 310 11.66 -8.34 7.72
C VAL A 310 11.47 -9.07 9.04
N LEU A 311 10.24 -9.42 9.43
CA LEU A 311 10.00 -10.35 10.54
C LEU A 311 10.66 -11.72 10.28
N VAL A 312 10.55 -12.26 9.06
CA VAL A 312 11.24 -13.52 8.71
C VAL A 312 12.74 -13.34 8.75
N LEU A 313 13.26 -12.24 8.20
CA LEU A 313 14.69 -11.92 8.21
C LEU A 313 15.26 -11.79 9.64
N HIS A 314 14.48 -11.24 10.57
CA HIS A 314 14.82 -11.12 11.99
C HIS A 314 14.46 -12.37 12.81
N GLU A 315 14.16 -13.50 12.15
CA GLU A 315 13.83 -14.78 12.78
C GLU A 315 12.64 -14.71 13.78
N GLU A 316 11.70 -13.77 13.59
CA GLU A 316 10.51 -13.59 14.41
C GLU A 316 9.42 -14.64 14.08
N MET A 317 9.81 -15.91 14.06
CA MET A 317 8.99 -17.03 13.57
C MET A 317 7.76 -17.29 14.44
N GLU A 318 7.84 -17.07 15.76
CA GLU A 318 6.67 -17.15 16.66
C GLU A 318 5.60 -16.12 16.28
N THR A 319 6.03 -14.91 15.92
CA THR A 319 5.13 -13.87 15.40
C THR A 319 4.59 -14.33 14.05
N MET A 320 5.44 -14.73 13.10
CA MET A 320 5.02 -15.13 11.75
C MET A 320 4.05 -16.33 11.72
N GLN A 321 4.11 -17.25 12.68
CA GLN A 321 3.12 -18.33 12.82
C GLN A 321 1.69 -17.80 13.04
N ARG A 322 1.56 -16.59 13.62
CA ARG A 322 0.29 -15.90 13.86
C ARG A 322 -0.18 -15.03 12.70
N LEU A 323 0.57 -14.96 11.60
CA LEU A 323 0.14 -14.28 10.38
C LEU A 323 -1.03 -15.04 9.76
N PHE A 324 -2.18 -14.37 9.65
CA PHE A 324 -3.37 -14.89 8.99
C PHE A 324 -3.29 -14.68 7.48
N CYS A 325 -3.20 -13.43 7.04
CA CYS A 325 -3.07 -13.07 5.64
C CYS A 325 -2.50 -11.65 5.46
N ILE A 326 -2.16 -11.34 4.22
CA ILE A 326 -1.67 -10.05 3.74
C ILE A 326 -2.53 -9.71 2.52
N TYR A 327 -3.28 -8.61 2.58
CA TYR A 327 -4.02 -8.06 1.44
C TYR A 327 -3.41 -6.73 1.04
N THR A 328 -3.02 -6.61 -0.23
CA THR A 328 -2.45 -5.38 -0.76
C THR A 328 -3.23 -4.92 -1.97
N PHE A 329 -3.35 -3.62 -2.15
CA PHE A 329 -4.16 -3.00 -3.19
C PHE A 329 -3.29 -2.02 -3.99
N GLY A 330 -3.23 -2.19 -5.30
CA GLY A 330 -2.41 -1.30 -6.14
C GLY A 330 -0.92 -1.32 -5.80
N GLN A 331 -0.42 -2.45 -5.27
CA GLN A 331 0.95 -2.55 -4.76
C GLN A 331 1.99 -2.54 -5.88
N PRO A 332 3.04 -1.69 -5.80
CA PRO A 332 4.19 -1.76 -6.69
C PRO A 332 5.04 -3.03 -6.45
N ARG A 333 5.99 -3.32 -7.34
CA ARG A 333 6.94 -4.43 -7.18
C ARG A 333 7.96 -4.06 -6.10
N VAL A 334 8.21 -4.99 -5.16
CA VAL A 334 9.04 -4.73 -3.97
C VAL A 334 10.45 -5.30 -4.03
N GLY A 335 10.74 -6.21 -4.96
CA GLY A 335 12.08 -6.78 -5.12
C GLY A 335 12.21 -7.74 -6.29
N ASN A 336 13.32 -8.47 -6.33
CA ASN A 336 13.66 -9.38 -7.41
C ASN A 336 13.08 -10.80 -7.21
N LYS A 337 13.40 -11.69 -8.16
CA LYS A 337 12.97 -13.10 -8.13
C LYS A 337 13.51 -13.90 -6.94
N GLU A 338 14.64 -13.52 -6.36
CA GLU A 338 15.19 -14.18 -5.17
C GLU A 338 14.33 -13.86 -3.94
N LEU A 339 13.96 -12.59 -3.76
CA LEU A 339 13.01 -12.18 -2.72
C LEU A 339 11.69 -12.94 -2.84
N CYS A 340 11.19 -13.07 -4.08
CA CYS A 340 9.96 -13.82 -4.36
C CYS A 340 10.07 -15.26 -3.85
N ARG A 341 11.13 -15.98 -4.24
CA ARG A 341 11.35 -17.37 -3.83
C ARG A 341 11.52 -17.52 -2.34
N PHE A 342 12.24 -16.59 -1.71
CA PHE A 342 12.42 -16.56 -0.26
C PHE A 342 11.06 -16.48 0.45
N MET A 343 10.22 -15.50 0.08
CA MET A 343 8.94 -15.30 0.77
C MET A 343 7.87 -16.34 0.43
N GLU A 344 7.87 -16.90 -0.78
CA GLU A 344 6.96 -17.98 -1.17
C GLU A 344 7.05 -19.19 -0.24
N ALA A 345 8.25 -19.52 0.25
CA ALA A 345 8.46 -20.60 1.22
C ALA A 345 7.76 -20.36 2.56
N HIS A 346 7.52 -19.11 2.95
CA HIS A 346 6.89 -18.71 4.21
C HIS A 346 5.40 -18.40 4.09
N LEU A 347 4.91 -18.09 2.88
CA LEU A 347 3.56 -17.57 2.66
C LEU A 347 2.62 -18.53 1.93
N ASN A 348 3.14 -19.53 1.20
CA ASN A 348 2.30 -20.41 0.37
C ASN A 348 1.77 -21.64 1.11
N TYR A 349 2.38 -22.03 2.24
CA TYR A 349 2.03 -23.24 2.98
C TYR A 349 1.49 -22.92 4.39
N PRO A 350 0.47 -23.64 4.90
CA PRO A 350 -0.33 -24.69 4.24
C PRO A 350 -1.40 -24.16 3.27
N VAL A 351 -1.66 -22.85 3.31
CA VAL A 351 -2.55 -22.14 2.39
C VAL A 351 -1.88 -20.81 2.03
N PRO A 352 -2.12 -20.26 0.83
CA PRO A 352 -1.63 -18.94 0.47
C PRO A 352 -2.10 -17.87 1.47
N LYS A 353 -1.15 -17.08 1.96
CA LYS A 353 -1.41 -15.98 2.90
C LYS A 353 -1.30 -14.61 2.25
N TYR A 354 -0.80 -14.50 1.03
CA TYR A 354 -0.53 -13.20 0.40
C TYR A 354 -1.30 -13.04 -0.91
N PHE A 355 -2.14 -12.02 -0.92
CA PHE A 355 -3.05 -11.70 -2.01
C PHE A 355 -2.85 -10.24 -2.44
N ARG A 356 -2.54 -10.09 -3.72
CA ARG A 356 -2.40 -8.80 -4.40
C ARG A 356 -3.65 -8.53 -5.21
N VAL A 357 -4.39 -7.50 -4.82
CA VAL A 357 -5.55 -7.03 -5.57
C VAL A 357 -5.08 -5.97 -6.55
N VAL A 358 -5.34 -6.19 -7.84
CA VAL A 358 -4.95 -5.28 -8.92
C VAL A 358 -6.18 -4.92 -9.74
N TYR A 359 -6.41 -3.62 -9.91
CA TYR A 359 -7.52 -3.13 -10.70
C TYR A 359 -7.09 -2.64 -12.09
N CYS A 360 -7.68 -3.25 -13.10
CA CYS A 360 -7.73 -2.83 -14.49
C CYS A 360 -6.42 -2.20 -14.98
N ASN A 361 -6.46 -0.89 -15.26
CA ASN A 361 -5.37 -0.16 -15.85
C ASN A 361 -4.44 0.52 -14.83
N ASP A 362 -4.56 0.24 -13.53
CA ASP A 362 -3.72 0.85 -12.49
C ASP A 362 -2.22 0.80 -12.85
N LEU A 363 -1.60 1.96 -12.92
CA LEU A 363 -0.19 2.07 -13.30
C LEU A 363 0.77 1.56 -12.21
N VAL A 364 0.41 1.63 -10.93
CA VAL A 364 1.36 1.43 -9.82
C VAL A 364 1.81 -0.02 -9.68
N PRO A 365 0.94 -1.04 -9.78
CA PRO A 365 1.38 -2.43 -9.83
C PRO A 365 2.34 -2.75 -10.97
N ARG A 366 2.43 -1.89 -11.98
CA ARG A 366 3.30 -2.10 -13.14
C ARG A 366 4.65 -1.42 -12.98
N LEU A 367 4.89 -0.80 -11.83
CA LEU A 367 6.14 -0.15 -11.45
C LEU A 367 6.77 -0.83 -10.22
N PRO A 368 8.12 -0.83 -10.13
CA PRO A 368 9.05 -0.70 -11.25
C PRO A 368 8.77 -1.70 -12.38
N TYR A 369 9.23 -1.42 -13.60
CA TYR A 369 8.96 -2.29 -14.75
C TYR A 369 9.55 -3.70 -14.55
N ASP A 370 8.83 -4.71 -15.02
CA ASP A 370 9.34 -6.08 -15.13
C ASP A 370 10.11 -6.23 -16.46
N ASP A 371 11.38 -5.86 -16.48
CA ASP A 371 12.27 -6.17 -17.59
C ASP A 371 13.66 -6.64 -17.13
N LYS A 372 14.50 -6.99 -18.11
CA LYS A 372 15.88 -7.46 -17.84
C LYS A 372 16.76 -6.38 -17.20
N THR A 373 16.33 -5.12 -17.24
CA THR A 373 17.05 -3.95 -16.73
C THR A 373 16.58 -3.56 -15.33
N PHE A 374 15.34 -3.80 -14.96
CA PHE A 374 14.81 -3.48 -13.63
C PHE A 374 14.75 -4.70 -12.70
N LEU A 375 14.65 -5.92 -13.22
CA LEU A 375 14.69 -7.19 -12.46
C LEU A 375 13.61 -7.36 -11.36
N TYR A 376 12.74 -6.38 -11.16
CA TYR A 376 11.64 -6.41 -10.20
C TYR A 376 10.57 -7.42 -10.62
N LYS A 377 10.05 -8.17 -9.66
CA LYS A 377 9.04 -9.20 -9.87
C LYS A 377 7.95 -9.10 -8.79
N HIS A 378 6.74 -9.47 -9.19
CA HIS A 378 5.67 -9.80 -8.25
C HIS A 378 5.74 -11.26 -7.81
N PHE A 379 5.15 -11.54 -6.65
CA PHE A 379 4.92 -12.88 -6.11
C PHE A 379 3.62 -12.88 -5.29
N GLY A 380 3.15 -14.05 -4.88
CA GLY A 380 1.85 -14.21 -4.24
C GLY A 380 0.70 -14.26 -5.25
N ALA A 381 -0.51 -14.53 -4.78
CA ALA A 381 -1.68 -14.66 -5.65
C ALA A 381 -2.15 -13.29 -6.16
N CYS A 382 -2.34 -13.12 -7.47
CA CYS A 382 -2.86 -11.88 -8.04
C CYS A 382 -4.36 -12.01 -8.35
N LEU A 383 -5.17 -11.27 -7.60
CA LEU A 383 -6.61 -11.09 -7.82
C LEU A 383 -6.80 -9.88 -8.73
N TYR A 384 -6.85 -10.12 -10.03
CA TYR A 384 -7.00 -9.08 -11.04
C TYR A 384 -8.48 -8.81 -11.35
N TYR A 385 -8.87 -7.54 -11.33
CA TYR A 385 -10.21 -7.08 -11.69
C TYR A 385 -10.16 -6.30 -12.99
N ASP A 386 -11.02 -6.61 -13.96
CA ASP A 386 -11.13 -5.79 -15.17
C ASP A 386 -12.04 -4.55 -14.99
N SER A 387 -12.22 -3.76 -16.05
CA SER A 387 -13.04 -2.54 -16.05
C SER A 387 -14.55 -2.81 -15.87
N LEU A 388 -14.96 -4.08 -15.73
CA LEU A 388 -16.31 -4.49 -15.36
C LEU A 388 -16.36 -5.09 -13.95
N TYR A 389 -15.25 -5.01 -13.20
CA TYR A 389 -15.06 -5.65 -11.90
C TYR A 389 -15.22 -7.19 -11.96
N THR A 390 -14.88 -7.82 -13.09
CA THR A 390 -14.80 -9.28 -13.15
C THR A 390 -13.46 -9.73 -12.60
N GLU A 391 -13.51 -10.57 -11.56
CA GLU A 391 -12.34 -11.10 -10.88
C GLU A 391 -11.71 -12.25 -11.68
N LYS A 392 -10.37 -12.25 -11.78
CA LYS A 392 -9.54 -13.27 -12.39
C LYS A 392 -8.33 -13.52 -11.51
N ASN A 393 -8.17 -14.76 -11.06
CA ASN A 393 -6.94 -15.20 -10.42
C ASN A 393 -5.89 -15.46 -11.52
N VAL A 394 -4.80 -14.72 -11.48
CA VAL A 394 -3.72 -14.76 -12.46
C VAL A 394 -2.36 -14.80 -11.76
N ASP A 395 -1.33 -15.29 -12.44
CA ASP A 395 0.03 -15.27 -11.88
C ASP A 395 0.59 -13.84 -11.81
N GLU A 396 0.24 -12.99 -12.78
CA GLU A 396 0.64 -11.58 -12.82
C GLU A 396 -0.37 -10.75 -13.63
N GLU A 397 -0.47 -9.46 -13.32
CA GLU A 397 -1.43 -8.58 -13.97
C GLU A 397 -1.22 -8.50 -15.50
N PRO A 398 -2.30 -8.42 -16.30
CA PRO A 398 -2.18 -8.23 -17.74
C PRO A 398 -1.41 -6.96 -18.06
N ASN A 399 -0.55 -7.05 -19.08
CA ASN A 399 0.27 -5.93 -19.57
C ASN A 399 1.16 -5.32 -18.47
N ARG A 400 2.17 -6.11 -18.07
CA ARG A 400 3.10 -5.84 -16.96
C ARG A 400 3.82 -4.49 -17.01
N ASN A 401 4.05 -3.94 -18.22
CA ASN A 401 4.89 -2.75 -18.43
C ASN A 401 4.30 -1.66 -19.35
N TYR A 402 3.05 -1.77 -19.82
CA TYR A 402 2.42 -0.78 -20.71
C TYR A 402 3.16 -0.39 -22.02
N PHE A 403 4.07 -1.21 -22.53
CA PHE A 403 4.81 -0.84 -23.75
C PHE A 403 4.09 -1.20 -25.05
N GLY A 404 3.72 -0.17 -25.84
CA GLY A 404 3.33 -0.29 -27.24
C GLY A 404 1.90 0.20 -27.55
N LEU A 405 1.70 0.72 -28.77
CA LEU A 405 0.42 1.28 -29.27
C LEU A 405 -0.80 0.36 -29.04
N ARG A 406 -0.58 -0.96 -29.13
CA ARG A 406 -1.62 -1.99 -28.90
C ARG A 406 -2.21 -1.99 -27.48
N TYR A 407 -1.50 -1.45 -26.50
CA TYR A 407 -1.96 -1.36 -25.11
C TYR A 407 -2.41 0.04 -24.72
N VAL A 408 -1.87 1.06 -25.38
CA VAL A 408 -2.26 2.46 -25.17
C VAL A 408 -3.71 2.67 -25.57
N ILE A 409 -4.13 2.22 -26.75
CA ILE A 409 -5.52 2.42 -27.21
C ILE A 409 -6.54 1.79 -26.24
N PRO A 410 -6.43 0.50 -25.84
CA PRO A 410 -7.31 -0.07 -24.81
C PRO A 410 -7.28 0.69 -23.48
N ALA A 411 -6.14 1.21 -23.04
CA ALA A 411 -6.05 1.97 -21.80
C ALA A 411 -6.86 3.28 -21.87
N TYR A 412 -6.78 4.01 -22.98
CA TYR A 412 -7.61 5.21 -23.20
C TYR A 412 -9.10 4.86 -23.32
N LEU A 413 -9.45 3.76 -24.00
CA LEU A 413 -10.83 3.29 -24.07
C LEU A 413 -11.39 2.93 -22.69
N ASN A 414 -10.58 2.25 -21.86
CA ASN A 414 -10.96 1.96 -20.47
C ASN A 414 -11.08 3.24 -19.63
N ALA A 415 -10.19 4.23 -19.79
CA ALA A 415 -10.31 5.50 -19.07
C ALA A 415 -11.61 6.25 -19.42
N VAL A 416 -11.99 6.28 -20.71
CA VAL A 416 -13.27 6.85 -21.15
C VAL A 416 -14.45 6.05 -20.58
N TRP A 417 -14.37 4.72 -20.64
CA TRP A 417 -15.39 3.85 -20.07
C TRP A 417 -15.56 4.03 -18.57
N GLU A 418 -14.48 4.16 -17.81
CA GLU A 418 -14.50 4.40 -16.36
C GLU A 418 -15.19 5.72 -16.01
N LEU A 419 -14.94 6.79 -16.78
CA LEU A 419 -15.63 8.06 -16.64
C LEU A 419 -17.13 7.93 -16.94
N ILE A 420 -17.51 7.22 -17.99
CA ILE A 420 -18.93 7.00 -18.31
C ILE A 420 -19.59 6.16 -17.20
N ARG A 421 -18.93 5.09 -16.78
CA ARG A 421 -19.43 4.18 -15.75
C ARG A 421 -19.64 4.91 -14.44
N SER A 422 -18.70 5.73 -13.97
CA SER A 422 -18.82 6.45 -12.70
C SER A 422 -20.05 7.35 -12.61
N LEU A 423 -20.46 7.95 -13.72
CA LEU A 423 -21.68 8.78 -13.81
C LEU A 423 -22.97 7.96 -13.69
N THR A 424 -22.90 6.64 -13.94
CA THR A 424 -24.05 5.73 -13.90
C THR A 424 -24.09 4.81 -12.66
N MET A 425 -22.97 4.63 -11.96
CA MET A 425 -22.84 3.68 -10.84
C MET A 425 -23.86 3.90 -9.73
N GLY A 426 -24.19 5.15 -9.42
CA GLY A 426 -25.21 5.49 -8.41
C GLY A 426 -26.61 4.94 -8.74
N TYR A 427 -26.92 4.76 -10.03
CA TYR A 427 -28.19 4.23 -10.50
C TYR A 427 -28.16 2.70 -10.67
N THR A 428 -27.01 2.13 -11.04
CA THR A 428 -26.89 0.69 -11.33
C THR A 428 -26.58 -0.15 -10.10
N HIS A 429 -25.86 0.39 -9.11
CA HIS A 429 -25.41 -0.36 -7.93
C HIS A 429 -25.92 0.19 -6.60
N GLY A 430 -26.49 1.38 -6.58
CA GLY A 430 -27.04 2.01 -5.38
C GLY A 430 -26.44 3.39 -5.11
N PRO A 431 -27.15 4.25 -4.34
CA PRO A 431 -26.74 5.63 -4.09
C PRO A 431 -25.35 5.76 -3.45
N GLU A 432 -24.90 4.77 -2.69
CA GLU A 432 -23.57 4.71 -2.07
C GLU A 432 -22.42 4.57 -3.09
N TYR A 433 -22.70 4.11 -4.31
CA TYR A 433 -21.72 4.03 -5.41
C TYR A 433 -21.70 5.28 -6.29
N LYS A 434 -22.50 6.29 -5.95
CA LYS A 434 -22.50 7.56 -6.68
C LYS A 434 -21.20 8.31 -6.39
N GLU A 435 -20.43 8.55 -7.44
CA GLU A 435 -19.22 9.36 -7.33
C GLU A 435 -19.53 10.87 -7.24
N GLY A 436 -18.74 11.57 -6.43
CA GLY A 436 -18.80 13.01 -6.28
C GLY A 436 -18.17 13.78 -7.45
N TRP A 437 -18.32 15.10 -7.42
CA TRP A 437 -17.73 15.99 -8.42
C TRP A 437 -16.19 15.88 -8.44
N PHE A 438 -15.56 15.67 -7.28
CA PHE A 438 -14.11 15.59 -7.16
C PHE A 438 -13.56 14.30 -7.78
N SER A 439 -14.21 13.16 -7.53
CA SER A 439 -13.89 11.90 -8.21
C SER A 439 -14.10 11.99 -9.73
N THR A 440 -15.17 12.67 -10.17
CA THR A 440 -15.42 12.93 -11.60
C THR A 440 -14.29 13.76 -12.22
N LEU A 441 -13.82 14.81 -11.54
CA LEU A 441 -12.69 15.62 -11.99
C LEU A 441 -11.42 14.77 -12.12
N LEU A 442 -11.15 13.89 -11.15
CA LEU A 442 -9.98 13.00 -11.20
C LEU A 442 -10.05 12.01 -12.36
N ARG A 443 -11.25 11.49 -12.68
CA ARG A 443 -11.46 10.65 -13.87
C ARG A 443 -11.26 11.42 -15.18
N VAL A 444 -11.66 12.69 -15.24
CA VAL A 444 -11.37 13.57 -16.40
C VAL A 444 -9.86 13.78 -16.57
N ILE A 445 -9.12 14.02 -15.48
CA ILE A 445 -7.66 14.10 -15.51
C ILE A 445 -7.04 12.77 -15.95
N GLY A 446 -7.61 11.64 -15.48
CA GLY A 446 -7.22 10.29 -15.89
C GLY A 446 -7.38 9.99 -17.38
N LEU A 447 -8.15 10.81 -18.13
CA LEU A 447 -8.18 10.71 -19.59
C LEU A 447 -6.86 11.14 -20.23
N ALA A 448 -6.11 12.07 -19.61
CA ALA A 448 -4.81 12.48 -20.13
C ALA A 448 -3.74 11.41 -19.86
N LEU A 449 -3.80 10.78 -18.68
CA LEU A 449 -2.89 9.75 -18.21
C LEU A 449 -3.68 8.53 -17.71
N PRO A 450 -4.04 7.60 -18.62
CA PRO A 450 -4.77 6.38 -18.25
C PRO A 450 -4.03 5.60 -17.16
N GLY A 451 -4.79 5.14 -16.16
CA GLY A 451 -4.26 4.38 -15.02
C GLY A 451 -4.13 5.19 -13.72
N ILE A 452 -4.05 6.52 -13.78
CA ILE A 452 -4.03 7.36 -12.56
C ILE A 452 -5.35 7.27 -11.81
N SER A 453 -6.48 7.41 -12.52
CA SER A 453 -7.80 7.25 -11.91
C SER A 453 -8.03 5.84 -11.38
N ALA A 454 -7.56 4.83 -12.10
CA ALA A 454 -7.68 3.43 -11.72
C ALA A 454 -6.88 3.08 -10.45
N HIS A 455 -5.87 3.87 -10.09
CA HIS A 455 -5.13 3.72 -8.84
C HIS A 455 -5.89 4.26 -7.61
N CYS A 456 -7.09 4.82 -7.76
CA CYS A 456 -7.83 5.35 -6.62
C CYS A 456 -8.38 4.22 -5.74
N PRO A 457 -8.32 4.33 -4.40
CA PRO A 457 -8.93 3.36 -3.49
C PRO A 457 -10.41 3.08 -3.78
N THR A 458 -11.16 4.04 -4.35
CA THR A 458 -12.55 3.88 -4.79
C THR A 458 -12.74 2.67 -5.71
N ASP A 459 -11.85 2.49 -6.69
CA ASP A 459 -11.94 1.41 -7.66
C ASP A 459 -11.57 0.06 -7.05
N TYR A 460 -10.70 0.06 -6.03
CA TYR A 460 -10.41 -1.13 -5.23
C TYR A 460 -11.58 -1.52 -4.32
N VAL A 461 -12.21 -0.57 -3.64
CA VAL A 461 -13.44 -0.82 -2.85
C VAL A 461 -14.52 -1.39 -3.76
N ASN A 462 -14.70 -0.81 -4.95
CA ASN A 462 -15.66 -1.31 -5.94
C ASN A 462 -15.29 -2.72 -6.43
N SER A 463 -14.00 -3.00 -6.66
CA SER A 463 -13.53 -4.33 -7.06
C SER A 463 -13.91 -5.39 -6.03
N VAL A 464 -13.65 -5.14 -4.74
CA VAL A 464 -13.98 -6.09 -3.67
C VAL A 464 -15.49 -6.28 -3.52
N ARG A 465 -16.28 -5.18 -3.56
CA ARG A 465 -17.72 -5.23 -3.29
C ARG A 465 -18.59 -5.65 -4.48
N LEU A 466 -18.22 -5.25 -5.69
CA LEU A 466 -18.94 -5.55 -6.93
C LEU A 466 -18.35 -6.72 -7.70
N GLY A 467 -17.18 -7.19 -7.27
CA GLY A 467 -16.44 -8.30 -7.85
C GLY A 467 -17.31 -9.50 -8.16
N LYS A 468 -17.26 -10.00 -9.39
CA LYS A 468 -17.88 -11.28 -9.73
C LYS A 468 -16.79 -12.25 -10.17
N GLU A 469 -16.76 -13.42 -9.56
CA GLU A 469 -15.89 -14.49 -10.04
C GLU A 469 -16.34 -14.91 -11.44
N ARG A 470 -15.37 -15.07 -12.34
CA ARG A 470 -15.65 -15.64 -13.65
C ARG A 470 -15.91 -17.14 -13.46
N ILE A 471 -17.19 -17.54 -13.37
CA ILE A 471 -17.59 -18.95 -13.48
C ILE A 471 -17.21 -19.39 -14.90
N MET A 472 -16.02 -19.97 -15.06
CA MET A 472 -15.71 -20.75 -16.24
C MET A 472 -16.53 -22.04 -16.12
N GLN A 473 -17.71 -22.05 -16.75
CA GLN A 473 -18.32 -23.31 -17.14
C GLN A 473 -17.30 -24.02 -18.02
N MET A 474 -16.61 -25.01 -17.46
CA MET A 474 -15.89 -25.99 -18.26
C MET A 474 -16.94 -26.73 -19.08
N SER A 475 -17.18 -26.27 -20.30
CA SER A 475 -17.88 -27.05 -21.31
C SER A 475 -17.00 -28.26 -21.59
N SER A 476 -17.36 -29.41 -21.03
CA SER A 476 -16.76 -30.70 -21.37
C SER A 476 -16.94 -30.96 -22.86
N PHE A 477 -15.85 -31.13 -23.59
CA PHE A 477 -15.82 -31.81 -24.88
C PHE A 477 -14.76 -32.89 -24.84
#